data_AF-H1LNB4-F1
#
_entry.id   AF-H1LNB4-F1
#
_cell.length_a   1.000
_cell.length_b   1.000
_cell.length_c   1.000
_cell.angle_alpha   90.00
_cell.angle_beta   90.00
_cell.angle_gamma   90.00
#
_symmetry.space_group_name_H-M   'P 1'
#
loop_
_entity.id
_entity.type
_entity.pdbx_description
1 polymer ?
#
loop_
_entity_poly.entity_id
_entity_poly.type
_entity_poly.pdbx_seq_one_letter_code
_entity_poly.pdbx_strand_id
1 'polypeptide(L)'
;MRIMKDIYFGKIYPLEKHISLTNKPSLCKQQIKFLNPLLLQTMFTEDNFEQYALKVTFFQGNRFSQTLHFCSHSPNKLFDTKEELKAVLFDKLDSKESLGSIVIASGVIPSEESLVIKNSSWFIRNSDSLDKNEFFHLSNEWRAIDGRGMAIFESFGTVTNAYRQVFLIMLALAYYRALHKISEELANVLAKPDNIQELDKLYTEAAIFNARYYFDNPIEFSRYPTFCAWEHIREAYHLRDKNNEVTSQLAQVHQILSYTQQKAEQSINEKRNWKLGVIGVILGGTGLIEAIDIIIQWFS
;
A
#
# COMPACT_ATOMS: atom_id res chain seq x y z
N MET A 1 35.66 -25.39 -6.81
CA MET A 1 35.09 -24.76 -5.59
C MET A 1 34.43 -23.46 -6.02
N ARG A 2 33.09 -23.41 -6.14
CA ARG A 2 32.38 -22.16 -6.42
C ARG A 2 32.02 -21.53 -5.08
N ILE A 3 32.71 -20.46 -4.73
CA ILE A 3 32.42 -19.57 -3.60
C ILE A 3 31.03 -18.96 -3.84
N MET A 4 30.18 -18.85 -2.82
CA MET A 4 28.92 -18.09 -2.90
C MET A 4 29.20 -16.74 -3.54
N LYS A 5 28.46 -16.41 -4.61
CA LYS A 5 28.87 -15.28 -5.45
C LYS A 5 28.57 -13.95 -4.80
N ASP A 6 27.38 -13.76 -4.21
CA ASP A 6 26.99 -12.50 -3.58
C ASP A 6 25.84 -12.68 -2.57
N ILE A 7 25.89 -11.98 -1.43
CA ILE A 7 24.77 -11.80 -0.49
C ILE A 7 24.51 -10.31 -0.26
N TYR A 8 23.26 -9.90 -0.35
CA TYR A 8 22.82 -8.52 -0.19
C TYR A 8 21.84 -8.43 0.98
N PHE A 9 22.07 -7.46 1.85
CA PHE A 9 21.15 -7.09 2.92
C PHE A 9 20.57 -5.72 2.57
N GLY A 10 19.26 -5.57 2.58
CA GLY A 10 18.63 -4.32 2.21
C GLY A 10 17.40 -3.97 3.03
N LYS A 11 17.10 -2.68 3.08
CA LYS A 11 15.94 -2.15 3.81
C LYS A 11 15.08 -1.31 2.87
N ILE A 12 13.78 -1.30 3.13
CA ILE A 12 12.81 -0.46 2.44
C ILE A 12 12.43 0.71 3.36
N TYR A 13 12.49 1.92 2.84
CA TYR A 13 12.18 3.15 3.56
C TYR A 13 11.07 3.92 2.85
N PRO A 14 10.19 4.63 3.59
CA PRO A 14 9.33 5.64 3.00
C PRO A 14 10.16 6.88 2.64
N LEU A 15 9.84 7.53 1.54
CA LEU A 15 10.38 8.83 1.15
C LEU A 15 9.25 9.86 1.06
N GLU A 16 9.48 11.04 1.63
CA GLU A 16 8.54 12.17 1.52
C GLU A 16 8.58 12.82 0.13
N LYS A 17 9.73 12.76 -0.56
CA LYS A 17 9.90 13.39 -1.88
C LYS A 17 9.40 12.48 -2.99
N HIS A 18 8.48 13.00 -3.79
CA HIS A 18 8.10 12.37 -5.06
C HIS A 18 9.27 12.43 -6.06
N ILE A 19 9.49 11.32 -6.76
CA ILE A 19 10.48 11.22 -7.84
C ILE A 19 9.99 12.03 -9.04
N SER A 20 10.91 12.72 -9.73
CA SER A 20 10.60 13.52 -10.91
C SER A 20 10.19 12.64 -12.10
N LEU A 21 9.17 13.11 -12.82
CA LEU A 21 8.46 12.44 -13.91
C LEU A 21 9.28 12.45 -15.20
N THR A 22 9.90 11.34 -15.62
CA THR A 22 10.46 11.33 -16.99
C THR A 22 10.39 10.04 -17.80
N ASN A 23 10.09 8.85 -17.28
CA ASN A 23 10.07 7.65 -18.13
C ASN A 23 9.03 6.59 -17.76
N LYS A 24 8.66 5.75 -18.74
CA LYS A 24 7.86 4.55 -18.53
C LYS A 24 8.51 3.68 -17.45
N PRO A 25 7.75 3.11 -16.49
CA PRO A 25 8.29 2.25 -15.45
C PRO A 25 9.11 1.10 -16.06
N SER A 26 10.36 1.02 -15.63
CA SER A 26 11.26 -0.05 -16.01
C SER A 26 11.95 -0.62 -14.78
N LEU A 27 12.32 -1.89 -14.88
CA LEU A 27 12.99 -2.64 -13.84
C LEU A 27 14.12 -3.44 -14.49
N CYS A 28 15.35 -3.30 -14.01
CA CYS A 28 16.54 -3.92 -14.61
C CYS A 28 16.69 -3.55 -16.09
N LYS A 29 16.46 -2.28 -16.45
CA LYS A 29 16.46 -1.79 -17.85
C LYS A 29 15.42 -2.45 -18.77
N GLN A 30 14.43 -3.17 -18.21
CA GLN A 30 13.34 -3.81 -18.96
C GLN A 30 11.99 -3.20 -18.57
N GLN A 31 11.07 -3.06 -19.53
CA GLN A 31 9.71 -2.62 -19.21
C GLN A 31 8.98 -3.62 -18.32
N ILE A 32 8.24 -3.11 -17.34
CA ILE A 32 7.37 -3.93 -16.50
C ILE A 32 6.15 -4.35 -17.33
N LYS A 33 6.10 -5.63 -17.72
CA LYS A 33 5.01 -6.21 -18.55
C LYS A 33 4.13 -7.19 -17.80
N PHE A 34 4.36 -7.38 -16.50
CA PHE A 34 3.66 -8.36 -15.68
C PHE A 34 2.54 -7.76 -14.83
N LEU A 35 2.43 -6.44 -14.80
CA LEU A 35 1.53 -5.72 -13.90
C LEU A 35 0.31 -5.19 -14.65
N ASN A 36 -0.81 -5.03 -13.94
CA ASN A 36 -2.02 -4.42 -14.45
C ASN A 36 -1.69 -3.06 -15.14
N PRO A 37 -2.14 -2.85 -16.39
CA PRO A 37 -1.85 -1.63 -17.15
C PRO A 37 -2.31 -0.33 -16.47
N LEU A 38 -3.41 -0.36 -15.72
CA LEU A 38 -3.92 0.81 -14.99
C LEU A 38 -2.96 1.21 -13.88
N LEU A 39 -2.40 0.23 -13.17
CA LEU A 39 -1.42 0.48 -12.12
C LEU A 39 -0.11 1.01 -12.72
N LEU A 40 0.36 0.45 -13.84
CA LEU A 40 1.55 0.91 -14.57
C LEU A 40 1.51 2.39 -14.96
N GLN A 41 0.34 2.92 -15.32
CA GLN A 41 0.17 4.34 -15.67
C GLN A 41 0.35 5.29 -14.49
N THR A 42 0.30 4.77 -13.26
CA THR A 42 0.30 5.55 -12.02
C THR A 42 1.56 5.33 -11.19
N MET A 43 2.61 4.77 -11.80
CA MET A 43 3.85 4.45 -11.13
C MET A 43 5.05 5.09 -11.82
N PHE A 44 6.11 5.27 -11.02
CA PHE A 44 7.42 5.73 -11.48
C PHE A 44 8.50 4.92 -10.82
N THR A 45 9.55 4.57 -11.56
CA THR A 45 10.69 3.83 -11.05
C THR A 45 11.98 4.55 -11.37
N GLU A 46 12.91 4.53 -10.42
CA GLU A 46 14.32 4.90 -10.59
C GLU A 46 15.13 3.72 -10.08
N ASP A 47 15.74 2.96 -10.99
CA ASP A 47 16.55 1.80 -10.67
C ASP A 47 18.05 2.11 -10.81
N ASN A 48 18.83 1.76 -9.78
CA ASN A 48 20.27 1.63 -9.88
C ASN A 48 20.61 0.16 -9.65
N PHE A 49 20.55 -0.61 -10.73
CA PHE A 49 20.77 -2.05 -10.68
C PHE A 49 22.19 -2.42 -10.22
N GLU A 50 23.21 -1.60 -10.57
CA GLU A 50 24.59 -1.83 -10.15
C GLU A 50 24.76 -1.74 -8.63
N GLN A 51 23.97 -0.88 -7.98
CA GLN A 51 23.98 -0.70 -6.53
C GLN A 51 22.84 -1.46 -5.82
N TYR A 52 22.08 -2.29 -6.53
CA TYR A 52 20.88 -2.95 -6.00
C TYR A 52 19.99 -2.00 -5.21
N ALA A 53 19.73 -0.82 -5.77
CA ALA A 53 18.87 0.20 -5.18
C ALA A 53 17.68 0.47 -6.11
N LEU A 54 16.50 0.60 -5.54
CA LEU A 54 15.25 0.80 -6.28
C LEU A 54 14.40 1.86 -5.58
N LYS A 55 14.01 2.91 -6.29
CA LYS A 55 12.98 3.84 -5.81
C LYS A 55 11.74 3.68 -6.66
N VAL A 56 10.58 3.65 -6.01
CA VAL A 56 9.29 3.52 -6.70
C VAL A 56 8.29 4.48 -6.07
N THR A 57 7.64 5.28 -6.91
CA THR A 57 6.41 5.98 -6.52
C THR A 57 5.22 5.16 -7.02
N PHE A 58 4.34 4.78 -6.11
CA PHE A 58 3.08 4.10 -6.39
C PHE A 58 1.90 5.06 -6.28
N PHE A 59 0.86 4.84 -7.10
CA PHE A 59 -0.42 5.53 -7.04
C PHE A 59 -0.32 7.06 -7.24
N GLN A 60 0.57 7.49 -8.14
CA GLN A 60 0.76 8.89 -8.49
C GLN A 60 -0.57 9.55 -8.90
N GLY A 61 -0.76 10.79 -8.46
CA GLY A 61 -1.96 11.58 -8.73
C GLY A 61 -3.10 11.34 -7.72
N ASN A 62 -2.90 10.45 -6.75
CA ASN A 62 -3.81 10.26 -5.62
C ASN A 62 -3.15 10.71 -4.30
N ARG A 63 -3.95 11.20 -3.35
CA ARG A 63 -3.54 11.60 -2.00
C ARG A 63 -2.81 10.49 -1.22
N PHE A 64 -3.13 9.23 -1.49
CA PHE A 64 -2.54 8.06 -0.85
C PHE A 64 -1.30 7.53 -1.56
N SER A 65 -0.73 8.29 -2.50
CA SER A 65 0.54 7.99 -3.17
C SER A 65 1.65 7.63 -2.16
N GLN A 66 2.45 6.62 -2.50
CA GLN A 66 3.54 6.13 -1.66
C GLN A 66 4.85 6.14 -2.46
N THR A 67 5.85 6.85 -1.97
CA THR A 67 7.22 6.77 -2.52
C THR A 67 8.08 5.94 -1.60
N LEU A 68 8.60 4.82 -2.10
CA LEU A 68 9.42 3.89 -1.35
C LEU A 68 10.81 3.77 -1.96
N HIS A 69 11.81 3.53 -1.12
CA HIS A 69 13.20 3.32 -1.52
C HIS A 69 13.75 2.07 -0.87
N PHE A 70 14.15 1.12 -1.71
CA PHE A 70 14.99 0.00 -1.34
C PHE A 70 16.45 0.35 -1.58
N CYS A 71 17.28 0.19 -0.56
CA CYS A 71 18.73 0.21 -0.70
C CYS A 71 19.33 -1.05 -0.06
N SER A 72 20.46 -1.50 -0.59
CA SER A 72 21.13 -2.69 -0.11
C SER A 72 22.64 -2.53 -0.01
N HIS A 73 23.25 -3.43 0.74
CA HIS A 73 24.69 -3.52 0.93
C HIS A 73 25.12 -4.98 0.82
N SER A 74 26.19 -5.24 0.05
CA SER A 74 26.87 -6.54 0.02
C SER A 74 28.17 -6.45 0.82
N PRO A 75 28.26 -7.11 1.99
CA PRO A 75 29.48 -7.11 2.81
C PRO A 75 30.56 -8.07 2.28
N ASN A 76 30.33 -8.76 1.16
CA ASN A 76 31.23 -9.78 0.59
C ASN A 76 31.62 -10.92 1.57
N LYS A 77 30.82 -11.15 2.63
CA LYS A 77 30.98 -12.26 3.58
C LYS A 77 29.68 -12.60 4.30
N LEU A 78 29.62 -13.79 4.88
CA LEU A 78 28.64 -14.14 5.92
C LEU A 78 29.21 -13.84 7.30
N PHE A 79 28.33 -13.66 8.28
CA PHE A 79 28.70 -13.36 9.65
C PHE A 79 28.47 -14.59 10.54
N ASP A 80 29.41 -14.85 11.44
CA ASP A 80 29.31 -15.97 12.39
C ASP A 80 28.49 -15.59 13.64
N THR A 81 28.34 -14.28 13.89
CA THR A 81 27.58 -13.75 15.01
C THR A 81 26.63 -12.62 14.59
N LYS A 82 25.55 -12.46 15.35
CA LYS A 82 24.54 -11.42 15.14
C LYS A 82 25.09 -10.03 15.40
N GLU A 83 25.97 -9.90 16.39
CA GLU A 83 26.61 -8.65 16.80
C GLU A 83 27.53 -8.15 15.69
N GLU A 84 28.28 -9.04 15.05
CA GLU A 84 29.13 -8.70 13.90
C GLU A 84 28.30 -8.23 12.70
N LEU A 85 27.22 -8.95 12.36
CA LEU A 85 26.29 -8.55 11.30
C LEU A 85 25.74 -7.15 11.55
N LYS A 86 25.27 -6.88 12.78
CA LYS A 86 24.75 -5.57 13.16
C LYS A 86 25.80 -4.49 13.04
N ALA A 87 27.01 -4.72 13.56
CA ALA A 87 28.08 -3.72 13.52
C ALA A 87 28.43 -3.31 12.07
N VAL A 88 28.47 -4.26 11.14
CA VAL A 88 28.79 -3.96 9.74
C VAL A 88 27.63 -3.28 9.00
N LEU A 89 26.38 -3.66 9.30
CA LEU A 89 25.21 -3.13 8.59
C LEU A 89 24.66 -1.83 9.19
N PHE A 90 24.90 -1.54 10.46
CA PHE A 90 24.34 -0.36 11.15
C PHE A 90 24.72 0.96 10.47
N ASP A 91 26.00 1.13 10.11
CA ASP A 91 26.49 2.34 9.45
C ASP A 91 26.08 2.44 7.96
N LYS A 92 25.66 1.32 7.35
CA LYS A 92 25.34 1.24 5.92
C LYS A 92 23.84 1.32 5.63
N LEU A 93 23.02 0.78 6.53
CA LEU A 93 21.58 0.66 6.38
C LEU A 93 20.92 1.36 7.58
N ASP A 94 20.65 2.66 7.38
CA ASP A 94 20.14 3.64 8.34
C ASP A 94 19.19 3.05 9.41
N SER A 95 19.31 3.60 10.62
CA SER A 95 18.53 3.28 11.82
C SER A 95 17.09 3.80 11.81
N LYS A 96 16.72 4.61 10.80
CA LYS A 96 15.33 5.06 10.61
C LYS A 96 14.35 3.89 10.54
N GLU A 97 13.09 4.17 10.89
CA GLU A 97 11.98 3.21 10.77
C GLU A 97 11.87 2.70 9.33
N SER A 98 12.47 1.53 9.09
CA SER A 98 12.33 0.79 7.85
C SER A 98 10.99 0.05 7.85
N LEU A 99 10.38 -0.04 6.68
CA LEU A 99 9.11 -0.74 6.46
C LEU A 99 9.28 -2.25 6.34
N GLY A 100 10.48 -2.71 5.98
CA GLY A 100 10.78 -4.11 5.80
C GLY A 100 12.24 -4.34 5.48
N SER A 101 12.69 -5.57 5.75
CA SER A 101 14.06 -6.02 5.51
C SER A 101 14.07 -7.12 4.45
N ILE A 102 15.05 -7.07 3.54
CA ILE A 102 15.20 -8.05 2.47
C ILE A 102 16.62 -8.60 2.49
N VAL A 103 16.74 -9.92 2.42
CA VAL A 103 18.02 -10.60 2.17
C VAL A 103 17.95 -11.32 0.84
N ILE A 104 18.95 -11.10 0.00
CA ILE A 104 19.08 -11.75 -1.30
C ILE A 104 20.43 -12.46 -1.32
N ALA A 105 20.44 -13.77 -1.54
CA ALA A 105 21.67 -14.52 -1.74
C ALA A 105 21.64 -15.21 -3.10
N SER A 106 22.79 -15.29 -3.77
CA SER A 106 22.90 -15.93 -5.08
C SER A 106 23.98 -17.00 -5.08
N GLY A 107 23.64 -18.17 -5.65
CA GLY A 107 24.56 -19.30 -5.71
C GLY A 107 24.89 -19.89 -4.34
N VAL A 108 23.91 -19.95 -3.44
CA VAL A 108 24.05 -20.58 -2.12
C VAL A 108 24.43 -22.04 -2.30
N ILE A 109 25.55 -22.44 -1.69
CA ILE A 109 26.02 -23.84 -1.70
C ILE A 109 25.50 -24.58 -0.45
N PRO A 110 25.28 -25.90 -0.51
CA PRO A 110 24.72 -26.66 0.62
C PRO A 110 25.48 -26.52 1.94
N SER A 111 26.81 -26.33 1.89
CA SER A 111 27.65 -26.16 3.08
C SER A 111 27.45 -24.82 3.79
N GLU A 112 26.91 -23.80 3.12
CA GLU A 112 26.71 -22.45 3.65
C GLU A 112 25.24 -22.14 3.95
N GLU A 113 24.32 -23.01 3.53
CA GLU A 113 22.88 -22.84 3.64
C GLU A 113 22.44 -22.43 5.06
N SER A 114 22.88 -23.18 6.08
CA SER A 114 22.51 -22.89 7.47
C SER A 114 22.99 -21.52 7.94
N LEU A 115 24.18 -21.09 7.51
CA LEU A 115 24.73 -19.80 7.87
C LEU A 115 23.99 -18.66 7.15
N VAL A 116 23.65 -18.83 5.87
CA VAL A 116 22.84 -17.87 5.09
C VAL A 116 21.44 -17.68 5.71
N ILE A 117 20.78 -18.77 6.10
CA ILE A 117 19.49 -18.73 6.79
C ILE A 117 19.62 -17.98 8.11
N LYS A 118 20.65 -18.27 8.91
CA LYS A 118 20.90 -17.61 10.19
C LYS A 118 21.12 -16.10 10.04
N ASN A 119 21.95 -15.70 9.09
CA ASN A 119 22.20 -14.31 8.74
C ASN A 119 20.90 -13.60 8.31
N SER A 120 20.07 -14.29 7.52
CA SER A 120 18.75 -13.79 7.10
C SER A 120 17.81 -13.61 8.28
N SER A 121 17.77 -14.58 9.20
CA SER A 121 16.99 -14.53 10.44
C SER A 121 17.38 -13.34 11.30
N TRP A 122 18.68 -13.15 11.52
CA TRP A 122 19.20 -12.04 12.31
C TRP A 122 18.88 -10.67 11.71
N PHE A 123 18.97 -10.55 10.40
CA PHE A 123 18.69 -9.28 9.72
C PHE A 123 17.19 -8.96 9.67
N ILE A 124 16.34 -9.94 9.35
CA ILE A 124 14.89 -9.72 9.16
C ILE A 124 14.15 -9.71 10.50
N ARG A 125 14.44 -10.68 11.37
CA ARG A 125 13.67 -10.91 12.61
C ARG A 125 14.40 -10.46 13.87
N ASN A 126 15.70 -10.16 13.79
CA ASN A 126 16.54 -9.92 14.95
C ASN A 126 16.51 -11.09 15.95
N SER A 127 16.43 -12.33 15.45
CA SER A 127 16.35 -13.60 16.20
C SER A 127 16.94 -14.76 15.38
N ASP A 128 17.01 -15.95 15.95
CA ASP A 128 17.36 -17.22 15.25
C ASP A 128 16.11 -18.03 14.87
N SER A 129 14.96 -17.36 14.73
CA SER A 129 13.67 -18.05 14.58
C SER A 129 13.28 -18.39 13.14
N LEU A 130 14.05 -17.96 12.13
CA LEU A 130 13.83 -18.37 10.74
C LEU A 130 14.46 -19.75 10.50
N ASP A 131 13.62 -20.72 10.20
CA ASP A 131 14.04 -22.10 9.94
C ASP A 131 13.99 -22.45 8.45
N LYS A 132 14.76 -23.48 8.05
CA LYS A 132 14.77 -24.00 6.69
C LYS A 132 13.38 -24.41 6.20
N ASN A 133 12.54 -24.97 7.08
CA ASN A 133 11.21 -25.44 6.69
C ASN A 133 10.22 -24.30 6.37
N GLU A 134 10.54 -23.06 6.72
CA GLU A 134 9.74 -21.88 6.35
C GLU A 134 10.01 -21.41 4.91
N PHE A 135 11.01 -21.98 4.24
CA PHE A 135 11.32 -21.63 2.85
C PHE A 135 10.44 -22.42 1.87
N PHE A 136 9.71 -21.68 1.04
CA PHE A 136 9.09 -22.21 -0.16
C PHE A 136 10.18 -22.52 -1.19
N HIS A 137 10.33 -23.80 -1.53
CA HIS A 137 11.26 -24.24 -2.56
C HIS A 137 10.58 -24.17 -3.93
N LEU A 138 11.03 -23.23 -4.76
CA LEU A 138 10.61 -23.07 -6.15
C LEU A 138 11.73 -23.53 -7.07
N SER A 139 11.42 -23.73 -8.36
CA SER A 139 12.37 -24.32 -9.32
C SER A 139 13.70 -23.55 -9.47
N ASN A 140 13.71 -22.24 -9.18
CA ASN A 140 14.88 -21.38 -9.36
C ASN A 140 15.26 -20.58 -8.11
N GLU A 141 14.46 -20.63 -7.05
CA GLU A 141 14.64 -19.82 -5.85
C GLU A 141 14.08 -20.53 -4.61
N TRP A 142 14.65 -20.22 -3.45
CA TRP A 142 14.03 -20.52 -2.16
C TRP A 142 13.63 -19.22 -1.52
N ARG A 143 12.43 -19.18 -0.95
CA ARG A 143 11.90 -17.94 -0.37
C ARG A 143 11.24 -18.18 0.96
N ALA A 144 11.61 -17.36 1.94
CA ALA A 144 10.82 -17.17 3.16
C ALA A 144 10.34 -15.73 3.21
N ILE A 145 9.09 -15.53 3.62
CA ILE A 145 8.48 -14.21 3.73
C ILE A 145 7.58 -14.16 4.96
N ASP A 146 7.63 -13.03 5.66
CA ASP A 146 6.72 -12.68 6.73
C ASP A 146 6.46 -11.16 6.76
N GLY A 147 5.65 -10.68 7.69
CA GLY A 147 5.32 -9.26 7.81
C GLY A 147 6.52 -8.33 8.12
N ARG A 148 7.69 -8.87 8.50
CA ARG A 148 8.92 -8.09 8.75
C ARG A 148 9.83 -8.02 7.52
N GLY A 149 9.70 -8.94 6.58
CA GLY A 149 10.58 -8.98 5.43
C GLY A 149 10.61 -10.29 4.65
N MET A 150 11.64 -10.44 3.82
CA MET A 150 11.80 -11.60 2.94
C MET A 150 13.26 -12.00 2.76
N ALA A 151 13.50 -13.30 2.76
CA ALA A 151 14.76 -13.90 2.33
C ALA A 151 14.54 -14.61 0.98
N ILE A 152 15.43 -14.37 0.01
CA ILE A 152 15.39 -14.98 -1.33
C ILE A 152 16.75 -15.54 -1.67
N PHE A 153 16.81 -16.83 -1.94
CA PHE A 153 18.04 -17.50 -2.34
C PHE A 153 17.90 -18.01 -3.77
N GLU A 154 18.60 -17.37 -4.70
CA GLU A 154 18.58 -17.70 -6.13
C GLU A 154 19.53 -18.86 -6.44
N SER A 155 19.01 -19.90 -7.10
CA SER A 155 19.80 -21.10 -7.42
C SER A 155 20.77 -20.89 -8.59
N PHE A 156 20.43 -20.02 -9.56
CA PHE A 156 21.17 -19.88 -10.82
C PHE A 156 21.97 -18.58 -10.98
N GLY A 157 22.11 -17.80 -9.90
CA GLY A 157 23.03 -16.65 -9.86
C GLY A 157 22.58 -15.40 -10.62
N THR A 158 21.33 -15.32 -11.10
CA THR A 158 20.78 -14.12 -11.74
C THR A 158 19.83 -13.39 -10.80
N VAL A 159 20.30 -12.30 -10.22
CA VAL A 159 19.57 -11.53 -9.19
C VAL A 159 18.41 -10.69 -9.76
N THR A 160 18.18 -10.73 -11.08
CA THR A 160 17.06 -10.04 -11.75
C THR A 160 15.71 -10.49 -11.23
N ASN A 161 15.56 -11.78 -10.90
CA ASN A 161 14.33 -12.31 -10.34
C ASN A 161 14.10 -11.77 -8.92
N ALA A 162 15.11 -11.85 -8.05
CA ALA A 162 15.08 -11.22 -6.74
C ALA A 162 14.70 -9.72 -6.79
N TYR A 163 15.19 -8.96 -7.78
CA TYR A 163 14.85 -7.55 -7.93
C TYR A 163 13.35 -7.32 -8.29
N ARG A 164 12.73 -8.23 -9.06
CA ARG A 164 11.26 -8.24 -9.24
C ARG A 164 10.54 -8.52 -7.93
N GLN A 165 11.05 -9.44 -7.12
CA GLN A 165 10.43 -9.74 -5.83
C GLN A 165 10.54 -8.58 -4.84
N VAL A 166 11.67 -7.85 -4.84
CA VAL A 166 11.80 -6.59 -4.09
C VAL A 166 10.72 -5.60 -4.52
N PHE A 167 10.54 -5.40 -5.82
CA PHE A 167 9.49 -4.54 -6.35
C PHE A 167 8.09 -4.97 -5.86
N LEU A 168 7.78 -6.27 -5.85
CA LEU A 168 6.49 -6.77 -5.35
C LEU A 168 6.28 -6.51 -3.85
N ILE A 169 7.33 -6.67 -3.03
CA ILE A 169 7.24 -6.30 -1.61
C ILE A 169 7.03 -4.81 -1.43
N MET A 170 7.73 -3.98 -2.20
CA MET A 170 7.52 -2.53 -2.17
C MET A 170 6.06 -2.18 -2.53
N LEU A 171 5.46 -2.84 -3.53
CA LEU A 171 4.05 -2.66 -3.86
C LEU A 171 3.13 -3.10 -2.71
N ALA A 172 3.40 -4.24 -2.08
CA ALA A 172 2.62 -4.72 -0.94
C ALA A 172 2.67 -3.75 0.26
N LEU A 173 3.86 -3.25 0.60
CA LEU A 173 4.04 -2.23 1.62
C LEU A 173 3.35 -0.91 1.26
N ALA A 174 3.36 -0.52 -0.02
CA ALA A 174 2.65 0.65 -0.50
C ALA A 174 1.13 0.50 -0.33
N TYR A 175 0.56 -0.66 -0.68
CA TYR A 175 -0.85 -0.94 -0.42
C TYR A 175 -1.16 -0.93 1.07
N TYR A 176 -0.38 -1.63 1.88
CA TYR A 176 -0.60 -1.68 3.33
C TYR A 176 -0.64 -0.27 3.94
N ARG A 177 0.34 0.57 3.59
CA ARG A 177 0.42 1.96 4.09
C ARG A 177 -0.73 2.83 3.61
N ALA A 178 -1.11 2.72 2.34
CA ALA A 178 -2.23 3.49 1.79
C ALA A 178 -3.56 3.10 2.48
N LEU A 179 -3.83 1.81 2.61
CA LEU A 179 -5.02 1.29 3.29
C LEU A 179 -5.04 1.65 4.78
N HIS A 180 -3.88 1.56 5.45
CA HIS A 180 -3.75 1.98 6.84
C HIS A 180 -4.06 3.47 7.02
N LYS A 181 -3.49 4.33 6.15
CA LYS A 181 -3.74 5.77 6.16
C LYS A 181 -5.21 6.11 5.90
N ILE A 182 -5.86 5.43 4.95
CA ILE A 182 -7.30 5.60 4.69
C ILE A 182 -8.10 5.28 5.97
N SER A 183 -7.81 4.14 6.59
CA SER A 183 -8.52 3.69 7.79
C SER A 183 -8.34 4.66 8.97
N GLU A 184 -7.10 5.10 9.22
CA GLU A 184 -6.78 6.05 10.29
C GLU A 184 -7.45 7.41 10.05
N GLU A 185 -7.38 7.95 8.83
CA GLU A 185 -8.00 9.23 8.50
C GLU A 185 -9.54 9.15 8.62
N LEU A 186 -10.17 8.07 8.18
CA LEU A 186 -11.63 7.89 8.32
C LEU A 186 -12.05 7.85 9.78
N ALA A 187 -11.34 7.07 10.61
CA ALA A 187 -11.61 7.00 12.05
C ALA A 187 -11.45 8.37 12.73
N ASN A 188 -10.39 9.12 12.37
CA ASN A 188 -10.12 10.44 12.92
C ASN A 188 -11.17 11.48 12.54
N VAL A 189 -11.71 11.44 11.31
CA VAL A 189 -12.78 12.36 10.90
C VAL A 189 -14.10 11.99 11.59
N LEU A 190 -14.42 10.70 11.70
CA LEU A 190 -15.63 10.24 12.41
C LEU A 190 -15.63 10.58 13.90
N ALA A 191 -14.47 10.69 14.53
CA ALA A 191 -14.34 11.14 15.91
C ALA A 191 -14.73 12.63 16.13
N LYS A 192 -14.88 13.41 15.05
CA LYS A 192 -15.22 14.84 15.10
C LYS A 192 -16.67 15.05 14.61
N PRO A 193 -17.61 15.45 15.48
CA PRO A 193 -19.05 15.39 15.20
C PRO A 193 -19.57 16.30 14.06
N ASP A 194 -18.82 17.31 13.63
CA ASP A 194 -19.35 18.38 12.75
C ASP A 194 -18.76 18.40 11.33
N ASN A 195 -18.02 17.36 10.92
CA ASN A 195 -17.21 17.43 9.71
C ASN A 195 -17.67 16.54 8.55
N ILE A 196 -18.96 16.59 8.24
CA ILE A 196 -19.59 15.77 7.19
C ILE A 196 -19.00 16.03 5.80
N GLN A 197 -18.62 17.27 5.49
CA GLN A 197 -18.01 17.59 4.19
C GLN A 197 -16.60 16.99 4.03
N GLU A 198 -15.78 17.03 5.08
CA GLU A 198 -14.47 16.37 5.06
C GLU A 198 -14.62 14.85 4.99
N LEU A 199 -15.62 14.30 5.68
CA LEU A 199 -15.94 12.86 5.62
C LEU A 199 -16.34 12.43 4.21
N ASP A 200 -17.23 13.16 3.54
CA ASP A 200 -17.67 12.88 2.17
C ASP A 200 -16.51 12.95 1.16
N LYS A 201 -15.66 13.97 1.30
CA LYS A 201 -14.46 14.11 0.48
C LYS A 201 -13.49 12.93 0.70
N LEU A 202 -13.19 12.59 1.95
CA LEU A 202 -12.27 11.50 2.27
C LEU A 202 -12.84 10.14 1.82
N TYR A 203 -14.13 9.90 2.03
CA TYR A 203 -14.84 8.73 1.50
C TYR A 203 -14.67 8.60 -0.01
N THR A 204 -14.90 9.70 -0.75
CA THR A 204 -14.76 9.72 -2.21
C THR A 204 -13.33 9.44 -2.65
N GLU A 205 -12.34 10.09 -2.02
CA GLU A 205 -10.92 9.88 -2.32
C GLU A 205 -10.48 8.43 -2.07
N ALA A 206 -10.96 7.83 -0.96
CA ALA A 206 -10.67 6.45 -0.58
C ALA A 206 -11.38 5.42 -1.48
N ALA A 207 -12.63 5.68 -1.87
CA ALA A 207 -13.36 4.85 -2.82
C ALA A 207 -12.68 4.87 -4.20
N ILE A 208 -12.23 6.03 -4.66
CA ILE A 208 -11.43 6.16 -5.89
C ILE A 208 -10.12 5.38 -5.76
N PHE A 209 -9.44 5.48 -4.61
CA PHE A 209 -8.22 4.73 -4.38
C PHE A 209 -8.45 3.22 -4.55
N ASN A 210 -9.44 2.68 -3.84
CA ASN A 210 -9.74 1.26 -3.86
C ASN A 210 -10.14 0.78 -5.27
N ALA A 211 -10.98 1.54 -5.97
CA ALA A 211 -11.46 1.16 -7.30
C ALA A 211 -10.39 1.26 -8.41
N ARG A 212 -9.48 2.24 -8.32
CA ARG A 212 -8.53 2.55 -9.40
C ARG A 212 -7.13 1.97 -9.19
N TYR A 213 -6.68 1.87 -7.94
CA TYR A 213 -5.28 1.61 -7.63
C TYR A 213 -5.06 0.28 -6.90
N TYR A 214 -6.00 -0.14 -6.05
CA TYR A 214 -5.90 -1.42 -5.35
C TYR A 214 -6.43 -2.56 -6.22
N PHE A 215 -5.59 -3.57 -6.43
CA PHE A 215 -5.98 -4.82 -7.07
C PHE A 215 -5.55 -5.97 -6.17
N ASP A 216 -6.48 -6.87 -5.82
CA ASP A 216 -6.14 -8.11 -5.09
C ASP A 216 -5.09 -8.92 -5.88
N ASN A 217 -5.16 -8.87 -7.21
CA ASN A 217 -4.22 -9.48 -8.15
C ASN A 217 -3.72 -8.44 -9.16
N PRO A 218 -2.66 -7.67 -8.83
CA PRO A 218 -2.10 -6.68 -9.75
C PRO A 218 -1.21 -7.35 -10.82
N ILE A 219 -0.90 -8.65 -10.70
CA ILE A 219 -0.04 -9.39 -11.63
C ILE A 219 -0.88 -10.15 -12.64
N GLU A 220 -0.51 -10.08 -13.92
CA GLU A 220 -1.15 -10.88 -14.96
C GLU A 220 -0.90 -12.38 -14.73
N PHE A 221 -1.97 -13.18 -14.78
CA PHE A 221 -1.89 -14.63 -14.60
C PHE A 221 -0.98 -15.33 -15.62
N SER A 222 -0.83 -14.74 -16.82
CA SER A 222 0.12 -15.18 -17.86
C SER A 222 1.57 -15.26 -17.36
N ARG A 223 1.89 -14.59 -16.25
CA ARG A 223 3.18 -14.58 -15.56
C ARG A 223 3.12 -15.41 -14.29
N TYR A 224 2.74 -16.68 -14.43
CA TYR A 224 2.40 -17.57 -13.32
C TYR A 224 3.41 -17.59 -12.14
N PRO A 225 4.74 -17.69 -12.34
CA PRO A 225 5.68 -17.66 -11.21
C PRO A 225 5.65 -16.34 -10.43
N THR A 226 5.52 -15.20 -11.11
CA THR A 226 5.39 -13.88 -10.50
C THR A 226 4.03 -13.70 -9.82
N PHE A 227 2.98 -14.29 -10.39
CA PHE A 227 1.65 -14.33 -9.80
C PHE A 227 1.65 -15.12 -8.48
N CYS A 228 2.19 -16.34 -8.45
CA CYS A 228 2.30 -17.14 -7.21
C CYS A 228 3.15 -16.44 -6.14
N ALA A 229 4.23 -15.78 -6.56
CA ALA A 229 5.03 -14.94 -5.68
C ALA A 229 4.21 -13.81 -5.03
N TRP A 230 3.34 -13.16 -5.80
CA TRP A 230 2.42 -12.15 -5.28
C TRP A 230 1.43 -12.72 -4.28
N GLU A 231 0.87 -13.91 -4.53
CA GLU A 231 -0.04 -14.58 -3.59
C GLU A 231 0.59 -14.74 -2.19
N HIS A 232 1.83 -15.25 -2.14
CA HIS A 232 2.56 -15.42 -0.88
C HIS A 232 2.83 -14.08 -0.18
N ILE A 233 3.19 -13.04 -0.95
CA ILE A 233 3.41 -11.69 -0.42
C ILE A 233 2.10 -11.12 0.13
N ARG A 234 1.01 -11.23 -0.62
CA ARG A 234 -0.30 -10.69 -0.24
C ARG A 234 -0.78 -11.31 1.07
N GLU A 235 -0.57 -12.61 1.23
CA GLU A 235 -0.91 -13.36 2.45
C GLU A 235 -0.03 -12.91 3.63
N ALA A 236 1.29 -12.87 3.46
CA ALA A 236 2.22 -12.49 4.52
C ALA A 236 1.99 -11.07 5.09
N TYR A 237 1.47 -10.17 4.26
CA TYR A 237 1.12 -8.79 4.65
C TYR A 237 -0.38 -8.61 4.96
N HIS A 238 -1.18 -9.68 4.97
CA HIS A 238 -2.62 -9.66 5.23
C HIS A 238 -3.39 -8.59 4.43
N LEU A 239 -2.98 -8.36 3.17
CA LEU A 239 -3.50 -7.22 2.40
C LEU A 239 -4.99 -7.35 2.09
N ARG A 240 -5.49 -8.59 1.96
CA ARG A 240 -6.90 -8.85 1.73
C ARG A 240 -7.74 -8.48 2.95
N ASP A 241 -7.31 -8.91 4.13
CA ASP A 241 -7.97 -8.56 5.39
C ASP A 241 -7.95 -7.06 5.62
N LYS A 242 -6.80 -6.42 5.37
CA LYS A 242 -6.67 -4.97 5.49
C LYS A 242 -7.58 -4.21 4.51
N ASN A 243 -7.70 -4.68 3.27
CA ASN A 243 -8.62 -4.07 2.31
C ASN A 243 -10.08 -4.31 2.68
N ASN A 244 -10.44 -5.51 3.15
CA ASN A 244 -11.79 -5.82 3.63
C ASN A 244 -12.21 -4.91 4.79
N GLU A 245 -11.30 -4.64 5.73
CA GLU A 245 -11.52 -3.67 6.81
C GLU A 245 -11.86 -2.28 6.26
N VAL A 246 -11.03 -1.77 5.33
CA VAL A 246 -11.25 -0.46 4.70
C VAL A 246 -12.56 -0.43 3.91
N THR A 247 -12.87 -1.45 3.12
CA THR A 247 -14.13 -1.53 2.36
C THR A 247 -15.34 -1.57 3.29
N SER A 248 -15.25 -2.28 4.42
CA SER A 248 -16.31 -2.28 5.44
C SER A 248 -16.49 -0.89 6.07
N GLN A 249 -15.39 -0.19 6.40
CA GLN A 249 -15.44 1.18 6.91
C GLN A 249 -16.09 2.14 5.89
N LEU A 250 -15.73 2.03 4.61
CA LEU A 250 -16.33 2.83 3.53
C LEU A 250 -17.83 2.56 3.39
N ALA A 251 -18.27 1.30 3.50
CA ALA A 251 -19.69 0.96 3.47
C ALA A 251 -20.47 1.59 4.64
N GLN A 252 -19.90 1.59 5.85
CA GLN A 252 -20.50 2.24 7.02
C GLN A 252 -20.56 3.77 6.86
N VAL A 253 -19.48 4.38 6.35
CA VAL A 253 -19.45 5.83 6.08
C VAL A 253 -20.48 6.22 5.03
N HIS A 254 -20.63 5.42 3.97
CA HIS A 254 -21.67 5.64 2.97
C HIS A 254 -23.06 5.68 3.61
N GLN A 255 -23.38 4.74 4.51
CA GLN A 255 -24.66 4.74 5.25
C GLN A 255 -24.86 6.01 6.09
N ILE A 256 -23.82 6.48 6.78
CA ILE A 256 -23.87 7.72 7.58
C ILE A 256 -24.16 8.93 6.68
N LEU A 257 -23.44 9.04 5.55
CA LEU A 257 -23.63 10.12 4.59
C LEU A 257 -25.03 10.09 3.98
N SER A 258 -25.51 8.92 3.55
CA SER A 258 -26.87 8.75 3.00
C SER A 258 -27.95 9.12 4.02
N TYR A 259 -27.81 8.69 5.28
CA TYR A 259 -28.75 9.05 6.35
C TYR A 259 -28.76 10.55 6.62
N THR A 260 -27.59 11.19 6.58
CA THR A 260 -27.44 12.64 6.78
C THR A 260 -28.08 13.43 5.64
N GLN A 261 -27.90 12.98 4.39
CA GLN A 261 -28.57 13.54 3.21
C GLN A 261 -30.09 13.39 3.31
N GLN A 262 -30.60 12.20 3.66
CA GLN A 262 -32.03 11.98 3.85
C GLN A 262 -32.63 12.87 4.94
N LYS A 263 -31.94 13.04 6.07
CA LYS A 263 -32.35 13.99 7.13
C LYS A 263 -32.36 15.43 6.64
N ALA A 264 -31.35 15.84 5.89
CA ALA A 264 -31.29 17.18 5.32
C ALA A 264 -32.49 17.41 4.38
N GLU A 265 -32.77 16.47 3.47
CA GLU A 265 -33.92 16.52 2.57
C GLU A 265 -35.26 16.52 3.30
N GLN A 266 -35.41 15.69 4.34
CA GLN A 266 -36.59 15.68 5.19
C GLN A 266 -36.79 17.03 5.89
N SER A 267 -35.74 17.61 6.47
CA SER A 267 -35.82 18.92 7.12
C SER A 267 -36.18 20.05 6.14
N ILE A 268 -35.69 19.97 4.89
CA ILE A 268 -36.05 20.90 3.82
C ILE A 268 -37.52 20.72 3.43
N ASN A 269 -37.97 19.47 3.28
CA ASN A 269 -39.36 19.13 2.97
C ASN A 269 -40.32 19.52 4.10
N GLU A 270 -39.96 19.33 5.37
CA GLU A 270 -40.74 19.76 6.54
C GLU A 270 -40.83 21.28 6.59
N LYS A 271 -39.73 22.01 6.37
CA LYS A 271 -39.75 23.48 6.27
C LYS A 271 -40.64 23.94 5.13
N ARG A 272 -40.60 23.27 3.96
CA ARG A 272 -41.47 23.56 2.82
C ARG A 272 -42.93 23.28 3.15
N ASN A 273 -43.23 22.12 3.74
CA ASN A 273 -44.58 21.72 4.13
C ASN A 273 -45.16 22.64 5.22
N TRP A 274 -44.35 23.08 6.17
CA TRP A 274 -44.74 24.08 7.16
C TRP A 274 -45.08 25.42 6.51
N LYS A 275 -44.21 25.93 5.62
CA LYS A 275 -44.50 27.15 4.84
C LYS A 275 -45.79 27.02 4.04
N LEU A 276 -46.00 25.88 3.37
CA LEU A 276 -47.24 25.59 2.63
C LEU A 276 -48.46 25.49 3.55
N GLY A 277 -48.32 24.88 4.72
CA GLY A 277 -49.36 24.79 5.74
C GLY A 277 -49.79 26.16 6.27
N VAL A 278 -48.83 27.04 6.57
CA VAL A 278 -49.11 28.43 6.97
C VAL A 278 -49.83 29.18 5.84
N ILE A 279 -49.40 29.04 4.59
CA ILE A 279 -50.09 29.63 3.42
C ILE A 279 -51.54 29.12 3.31
N GLY A 280 -51.76 27.80 3.49
CA GLY A 280 -53.09 27.20 3.45
C GLY A 280 -54.02 27.73 4.55
N VAL A 281 -53.50 27.96 5.76
CA VAL A 281 -54.27 28.56 6.87
C VAL A 281 -54.64 30.01 6.57
N ILE A 282 -53.71 30.82 6.04
CA ILE A 282 -53.97 32.22 5.69
C ILE A 282 -55.04 32.31 4.59
N LEU A 283 -54.90 31.54 3.51
CA LEU A 283 -55.87 31.51 2.41
C LEU A 283 -57.27 31.07 2.85
N GLY A 284 -57.37 30.14 3.81
CA GLY A 284 -58.65 29.70 4.37
C GLY A 284 -59.28 30.71 5.35
N GLY A 285 -58.50 31.60 5.95
CA GLY A 285 -58.96 32.53 6.99
C GLY A 285 -59.29 33.95 6.51
N THR A 286 -58.57 34.50 5.53
CA THR A 286 -58.66 35.94 5.16
C THR A 286 -59.23 36.20 3.76
N GLY A 287 -59.36 35.17 2.92
CA GLY A 287 -59.76 35.33 1.52
C GLY A 287 -58.58 35.73 0.61
N LEU A 288 -58.65 35.29 -0.65
CA LEU A 288 -57.54 35.22 -1.63
C LEU A 288 -56.74 36.51 -1.84
N ILE A 289 -57.31 37.69 -1.60
CA ILE A 289 -56.70 38.98 -2.02
C ILE A 289 -55.62 39.44 -1.02
N GLU A 290 -55.84 39.34 0.30
CA GLU A 290 -54.85 39.73 1.32
C GLU A 290 -53.71 38.71 1.46
N ALA A 291 -53.96 37.45 1.09
CA ALA A 291 -52.97 36.38 1.16
C ALA A 291 -51.84 36.54 0.12
N ILE A 292 -52.12 37.18 -1.03
CA ILE A 292 -51.15 37.33 -2.13
C ILE A 292 -50.00 38.27 -1.75
N ASP A 293 -50.28 39.36 -1.03
CA ASP A 293 -49.25 40.31 -0.59
C ASP A 293 -48.25 39.69 0.41
N ILE A 294 -48.74 38.85 1.33
CA ILE A 294 -47.91 38.13 2.30
C ILE A 294 -47.00 37.09 1.60
N ILE A 295 -47.52 36.43 0.56
CA ILE A 295 -46.75 35.45 -0.24
C ILE A 295 -45.62 36.15 -0.99
N ILE A 296 -45.88 37.28 -1.64
CA ILE A 296 -44.85 38.03 -2.40
C ILE A 296 -43.71 38.48 -1.48
N GLN A 297 -44.03 38.91 -0.25
CA GLN A 297 -43.04 39.39 0.73
C GLN A 297 -42.14 38.28 1.32
N TRP A 298 -42.57 37.01 1.24
CA TRP A 298 -41.81 35.85 1.73
C TRP A 298 -40.92 35.19 0.66
N PHE A 299 -41.15 35.50 -0.61
CA PHE A 299 -40.39 34.99 -1.75
C PHE A 299 -39.45 36.04 -2.37
N SER A 300 -39.47 37.30 -1.91
CA SER A 300 -38.42 38.31 -2.16
C SER A 300 -37.26 38.15 -1.18
#